data_AF-A0A347ACJ1-F1
#
_entry.id   AF-A0A347ACJ1-F1
#
_cell.length_a   1.000
_cell.length_b   1.000
_cell.length_c   1.000
_cell.angle_alpha   90.00
_cell.angle_beta   90.00
_cell.angle_gamma   90.00
#
_symmetry.space_group_name_H-M   'P 1'
#
loop_
_entity.id
_entity.type
_entity.pdbx_description
1 polymer ?
#
loop_
_entity_poly.entity_id
_entity_poly.type
_entity_poly.pdbx_seq_one_letter_code
_entity_poly.pdbx_strand_id
1 'polypeptide(L)'
;MFNYITHGLKIQSEIEFPELKGENSHNNESTLNKVKISLGKVDSSKSDIISEGIFRVASRYILTKNSVYVIWNDTDVCEIRHSNQIIVNNSSQIEENFLRSLILGPALGILLHRHNRLILHASAVNINGEAVAIMGHNGMGKSTTTMALIARGYPLIADDILSVEFNQKGNPAVYPGIGRIKLWPGVYNKYKEKFSNMNVIHSQSPKRSCQLKEQSTSILPLKHIYILEKSSKIGLSELNYSESLIELIRNSYCANIFQEADEKSHFQEYAEIVRRVPIKYLNRYDSLSELEQLAEIIEKDVQSNKDQE
;
A
#
# COMPACT_ATOMS: atom_id res chain seq x y z
N MET A 1 -17.54 -9.27 -17.00
CA MET A 1 -16.87 -8.10 -16.39
C MET A 1 -17.14 -8.13 -14.91
N PHE A 2 -16.08 -7.98 -14.11
CA PHE A 2 -16.11 -7.99 -12.66
C PHE A 2 -16.05 -6.55 -12.14
N ASN A 3 -16.72 -6.27 -11.01
CA ASN A 3 -16.74 -4.94 -10.40
C ASN A 3 -16.27 -5.01 -8.95
N TYR A 4 -15.40 -4.08 -8.58
CA TYR A 4 -14.76 -4.02 -7.27
C TYR A 4 -14.72 -2.60 -6.73
N ILE A 5 -14.64 -2.47 -5.40
CA ILE A 5 -14.32 -1.21 -4.73
C ILE A 5 -13.07 -1.41 -3.89
N THR A 6 -12.07 -0.56 -4.10
CA THR A 6 -10.84 -0.52 -3.28
C THR A 6 -10.18 0.84 -3.40
N HIS A 7 -9.50 1.32 -2.35
CA HIS A 7 -8.82 2.62 -2.33
C HIS A 7 -9.73 3.81 -2.74
N GLY A 8 -11.04 3.71 -2.52
CA GLY A 8 -12.00 4.73 -2.94
C GLY A 8 -12.20 4.83 -4.45
N LEU A 9 -11.88 3.77 -5.21
CA LEU A 9 -12.09 3.68 -6.65
C LEU A 9 -13.07 2.55 -6.99
N LYS A 10 -13.89 2.77 -8.02
CA LYS A 10 -14.69 1.72 -8.65
C LYS A 10 -13.90 1.11 -9.79
N ILE A 11 -13.54 -0.17 -9.66
CA ILE A 11 -12.76 -0.89 -10.66
C ILE A 11 -13.67 -1.83 -11.43
N GLN A 12 -13.79 -1.61 -12.74
CA GLN A 12 -14.39 -2.55 -13.68
C GLN A 12 -13.29 -3.31 -14.39
N SER A 13 -13.31 -4.64 -14.34
CA SER A 13 -12.24 -5.48 -14.86
C SER A 13 -12.73 -6.59 -15.79
N GLU A 14 -11.97 -6.84 -16.85
CA GLU A 14 -12.09 -8.04 -17.68
C GLU A 14 -11.39 -9.26 -17.04
N ILE A 15 -10.43 -9.01 -16.15
CA ILE A 15 -9.70 -10.03 -15.37
C ILE A 15 -10.37 -10.18 -14.00
N GLU A 16 -10.53 -11.40 -13.53
CA GLU A 16 -11.01 -11.65 -12.16
C GLU A 16 -9.90 -11.37 -11.14
N PHE A 17 -10.23 -10.64 -10.08
CA PHE A 17 -9.38 -10.42 -8.92
C PHE A 17 -10.04 -10.97 -7.65
N PRO A 18 -9.81 -12.26 -7.31
CA PRO A 18 -10.32 -12.86 -6.08
C PRO A 18 -9.84 -12.15 -4.80
N GLU A 19 -8.76 -11.36 -4.91
CA GLU A 19 -8.20 -10.58 -3.81
C GLU A 19 -9.04 -9.34 -3.46
N LEU A 20 -9.90 -8.88 -4.36
CA LEU A 20 -10.73 -7.70 -4.18
C LEU A 20 -12.14 -8.10 -3.72
N LYS A 21 -12.75 -7.24 -2.88
CA LYS A 21 -14.15 -7.38 -2.52
C LYS A 21 -15.03 -6.86 -3.65
N GLY A 22 -16.07 -7.62 -4.01
CA GLY A 22 -17.05 -7.21 -4.99
C GLY A 22 -17.82 -5.96 -4.54
N GLU A 23 -18.38 -5.23 -5.50
CA GLU A 23 -19.28 -4.10 -5.23
C GLU A 23 -20.57 -4.62 -4.55
N ASN A 24 -20.74 -4.32 -3.27
CA ASN A 24 -22.00 -4.59 -2.57
C ASN A 24 -23.00 -3.46 -2.87
N SER A 25 -24.24 -3.82 -3.21
CA SER A 25 -25.31 -2.96 -3.72
C SER A 25 -25.81 -1.84 -2.79
N HIS A 26 -25.20 -1.65 -1.60
CA HIS A 26 -25.70 -0.77 -0.55
C HIS A 26 -24.88 0.50 -0.31
N ASN A 27 -23.77 0.70 -1.02
CA ASN A 27 -23.02 1.94 -0.92
C ASN A 27 -23.49 2.93 -2.00
N ASN A 28 -24.16 4.00 -1.57
CA ASN A 28 -24.49 5.18 -2.39
C ASN A 28 -23.19 5.86 -2.85
N GLU A 29 -22.57 5.32 -3.90
CA GLU A 29 -21.25 5.72 -4.40
C GLU A 29 -21.32 6.11 -5.88
N SER A 30 -22.28 6.96 -6.26
CA SER A 30 -22.36 7.52 -7.62
C SER A 30 -21.19 8.48 -7.95
N THR A 31 -20.40 8.88 -6.96
CA THR A 31 -19.33 9.88 -7.04
C THR A 31 -17.91 9.32 -7.11
N LEU A 32 -17.72 8.00 -6.98
CA LEU A 32 -16.37 7.42 -7.06
C LEU A 32 -15.84 7.42 -8.50
N ASN A 33 -14.56 7.73 -8.63
CA ASN A 33 -13.85 7.62 -9.91
C ASN A 33 -13.87 6.17 -10.41
N LYS A 34 -14.21 6.02 -11.69
CA LYS A 34 -14.26 4.71 -12.36
C LYS A 34 -12.95 4.44 -13.07
N VAL A 35 -12.45 3.24 -12.87
CA VAL A 35 -11.23 2.70 -13.48
C VAL A 35 -11.59 1.46 -14.27
N LYS A 36 -11.02 1.32 -15.46
CA LYS A 36 -11.16 0.12 -16.28
C LYS A 36 -9.84 -0.67 -16.34
N ILE A 37 -9.92 -1.96 -16.06
CA ILE A 37 -8.83 -2.93 -16.30
C ILE A 37 -9.26 -3.83 -17.46
N SER A 38 -8.53 -3.79 -18.55
CA SER A 38 -8.85 -4.55 -19.77
C SER A 38 -7.65 -5.31 -20.30
N LEU A 39 -7.89 -6.41 -20.99
CA LEU A 39 -6.85 -7.13 -21.73
C LEU A 39 -6.58 -6.41 -23.06
N GLY A 40 -5.31 -6.35 -23.46
CA GLY A 40 -4.94 -5.74 -24.73
C GLY A 40 -3.48 -5.99 -25.10
N LYS A 41 -3.11 -5.52 -26.29
CA LYS A 41 -1.71 -5.49 -26.71
C LYS A 41 -1.01 -4.32 -26.04
N VAL A 42 0.12 -4.59 -25.40
CA VAL A 42 1.00 -3.58 -24.81
C VAL A 42 2.37 -3.72 -25.47
N ASP A 43 2.95 -2.59 -25.88
CA ASP A 43 4.25 -2.51 -26.55
C ASP A 43 4.89 -1.16 -26.18
N SER A 44 5.84 -1.18 -25.25
CA SER A 44 6.55 0.03 -24.80
C SER A 44 7.66 0.45 -25.76
N SER A 45 8.15 -0.45 -26.63
CA SER A 45 9.33 -0.22 -27.48
C SER A 45 9.18 0.90 -28.51
N LYS A 46 7.93 1.30 -28.81
CA LYS A 46 7.59 2.32 -29.80
C LYS A 46 7.25 3.68 -29.18
N SER A 47 7.44 3.83 -27.88
CA SER A 47 6.98 5.01 -27.16
C SER A 47 8.06 6.07 -27.05
N ASP A 48 7.66 7.34 -27.06
CA ASP A 48 8.53 8.46 -26.71
C ASP A 48 8.80 8.45 -25.19
N ILE A 49 9.96 7.91 -24.81
CA ILE A 49 10.37 7.73 -23.42
C ILE A 49 10.76 9.09 -22.82
N ILE A 50 10.09 9.47 -21.73
CA ILE A 50 10.46 10.63 -20.89
C ILE A 50 11.48 10.19 -19.84
N SER A 51 11.19 9.10 -19.14
CA SER A 51 12.08 8.50 -18.16
C SER A 51 11.84 6.99 -18.07
N GLU A 52 12.85 6.28 -17.59
CA GLU A 52 12.71 4.87 -17.23
C GLU A 52 13.54 4.57 -15.99
N GLY A 53 13.19 3.50 -15.28
CA GLY A 53 13.92 3.14 -14.09
C GLY A 53 13.42 1.88 -13.43
N ILE A 54 13.96 1.61 -12.26
CA ILE A 54 13.52 0.49 -11.43
C ILE A 54 12.42 0.99 -10.50
N PHE A 55 11.26 0.37 -10.64
CA PHE A 55 10.19 0.49 -9.69
C PHE A 55 10.41 -0.49 -8.52
N ARG A 56 10.88 0.05 -7.40
CA ARG A 56 11.16 -0.67 -6.15
C ARG A 56 12.18 -1.80 -6.34
N VAL A 57 11.83 -3.06 -6.03
CA VAL A 57 12.82 -4.14 -5.87
C VAL A 57 13.08 -4.89 -7.18
N ALA A 58 12.16 -4.89 -8.15
CA ALA A 58 12.34 -5.77 -9.32
C ALA A 58 11.55 -5.43 -10.60
N SER A 59 10.47 -4.66 -10.53
CA SER A 59 9.78 -4.20 -11.76
C SER A 59 10.51 -3.00 -12.36
N ARG A 60 10.61 -2.93 -13.68
CA ARG A 60 11.01 -1.71 -14.41
C ARG A 60 9.77 -0.88 -14.74
N TYR A 61 9.96 0.43 -14.90
CA TYR A 61 8.95 1.31 -15.47
C TYR A 61 9.49 2.08 -16.66
N ILE A 62 8.60 2.41 -17.61
CA ILE A 62 8.84 3.41 -18.65
C ILE A 62 7.73 4.46 -18.55
N LEU A 63 8.12 5.72 -18.39
CA LEU A 63 7.22 6.87 -18.37
C LEU A 63 7.22 7.53 -19.76
N THR A 64 6.02 7.79 -20.26
CA THR A 64 5.79 8.55 -21.49
C THR A 64 4.85 9.70 -21.20
N LYS A 65 4.61 10.57 -22.19
CA LYS A 65 3.70 11.70 -22.05
C LYS A 65 2.27 11.30 -21.63
N ASN A 66 1.80 10.13 -22.07
CA ASN A 66 0.41 9.70 -21.87
C ASN A 66 0.26 8.49 -20.95
N SER A 67 1.35 7.72 -20.74
CA SER A 67 1.26 6.40 -20.14
C SER A 67 2.47 6.08 -19.26
N VAL A 68 2.27 5.15 -18.32
CA VAL A 68 3.36 4.50 -17.60
C VAL A 68 3.26 3.01 -17.88
N TYR A 69 4.36 2.39 -18.26
CA TYR A 69 4.45 0.96 -18.51
C TYR A 69 5.09 0.28 -17.31
N VAL A 70 4.54 -0.85 -16.89
CA VAL A 70 5.18 -1.74 -15.91
C VAL A 70 5.77 -2.92 -16.67
N ILE A 71 7.06 -3.17 -16.48
CA ILE A 71 7.83 -4.19 -17.18
C ILE A 71 8.43 -5.17 -16.17
N TRP A 72 8.38 -6.44 -16.50
CA TRP A 72 8.99 -7.53 -15.73
C TRP A 72 9.80 -8.43 -16.64
N ASN A 73 11.10 -8.61 -16.37
CA ASN A 73 12.01 -9.44 -17.18
C ASN A 73 11.82 -9.20 -18.70
N ASP A 74 11.95 -7.94 -19.12
CA ASP A 74 11.79 -7.49 -20.52
C ASP A 74 10.42 -7.75 -21.15
N THR A 75 9.43 -8.14 -20.35
CA THR A 75 8.04 -8.30 -20.77
C THR A 75 7.21 -7.12 -20.32
N ASP A 76 6.56 -6.45 -21.26
CA ASP A 76 5.53 -5.46 -20.97
C ASP A 76 4.36 -6.12 -20.25
N VAL A 77 4.13 -5.77 -18.98
CA VAL A 77 3.08 -6.37 -18.15
C VAL A 77 1.78 -5.62 -18.36
N CYS A 78 1.82 -4.30 -18.24
CA CYS A 78 0.65 -3.44 -18.44
C CYS A 78 1.04 -2.00 -18.77
N GLU A 79 0.10 -1.29 -19.39
CA GLU A 79 0.12 0.15 -19.64
C GLU A 79 -0.92 0.82 -18.73
N ILE A 80 -0.50 1.77 -17.91
CA ILE A 80 -1.37 2.68 -17.18
C ILE A 80 -1.56 3.92 -18.06
N ARG A 81 -2.75 4.07 -18.67
CA ARG A 81 -3.06 5.17 -19.59
C ARG A 81 -3.95 6.19 -18.88
N HIS A 82 -3.50 7.45 -18.86
CA HIS A 82 -4.14 8.52 -18.08
C HIS A 82 -4.39 8.09 -16.62
N SER A 83 -5.44 8.58 -15.97
CA SER A 83 -5.79 8.24 -14.58
C SER A 83 -6.82 7.13 -14.43
N ASN A 84 -7.42 6.60 -15.50
CA ASN A 84 -8.60 5.74 -15.39
C ASN A 84 -8.50 4.39 -16.12
N GLN A 85 -7.36 4.02 -16.70
CA GLN A 85 -7.23 2.78 -17.45
C GLN A 85 -5.93 2.04 -17.18
N ILE A 86 -6.03 0.73 -16.95
CA ILE A 86 -4.91 -0.23 -16.97
C ILE A 86 -5.17 -1.23 -18.10
N ILE A 87 -4.29 -1.27 -19.09
CA ILE A 87 -4.31 -2.24 -20.18
C ILE A 87 -3.29 -3.33 -19.84
N VAL A 88 -3.76 -4.55 -19.61
CA VAL A 88 -2.92 -5.69 -19.23
C VAL A 88 -2.52 -6.45 -20.48
N ASN A 89 -1.23 -6.75 -20.61
CA ASN A 89 -0.70 -7.50 -21.74
C ASN A 89 -1.20 -8.95 -21.72
N ASN A 90 -2.07 -9.27 -22.67
CA ASN A 90 -2.64 -10.61 -22.84
C ASN A 90 -1.61 -11.68 -23.26
N SER A 91 -0.40 -11.26 -23.65
CA SER A 91 0.67 -12.12 -24.16
C SER A 91 1.88 -12.19 -23.23
N SER A 92 1.77 -11.71 -21.99
CA SER A 92 2.89 -11.61 -21.05
C SER A 92 3.51 -12.94 -20.62
N GLN A 93 2.83 -14.09 -20.80
CA GLN A 93 3.27 -15.42 -20.33
C GLN A 93 3.61 -15.47 -18.81
N ILE A 94 3.20 -14.45 -18.05
CA ILE A 94 3.42 -14.34 -16.61
C ILE A 94 2.39 -15.22 -15.88
N GLU A 95 2.84 -15.94 -14.85
CA GLU A 95 1.95 -16.71 -13.97
C GLU A 95 0.80 -15.82 -13.46
N GLU A 96 -0.44 -16.31 -13.55
CA GLU A 96 -1.63 -15.50 -13.31
C GLU A 96 -1.64 -14.81 -11.94
N ASN A 97 -1.29 -15.53 -10.86
CA ASN A 97 -1.21 -14.95 -9.51
C ASN A 97 -0.18 -13.81 -9.45
N PHE A 98 0.94 -13.96 -10.16
CA PHE A 98 1.98 -12.96 -10.21
C PHE A 98 1.55 -11.74 -11.01
N LEU A 99 0.91 -11.96 -12.16
CA LEU A 99 0.32 -10.91 -12.98
C LEU A 99 -0.66 -10.07 -12.16
N ARG A 100 -1.58 -10.71 -11.44
CA ARG A 100 -2.51 -10.00 -10.54
C ARG A 100 -1.78 -9.24 -9.43
N SER A 101 -0.68 -9.78 -8.89
CA SER A 101 0.15 -9.06 -7.91
C SER A 101 0.87 -7.84 -8.49
N LEU A 102 1.25 -7.86 -9.77
CA LEU A 102 1.86 -6.71 -10.45
C LEU A 102 0.82 -5.62 -10.78
N ILE A 103 -0.40 -6.03 -11.14
CA ILE A 103 -1.52 -5.11 -11.39
C ILE A 103 -1.99 -4.46 -10.08
N LEU A 104 -2.31 -5.26 -9.07
CA LEU A 104 -2.80 -4.79 -7.77
C LEU A 104 -1.71 -4.16 -6.89
N GLY A 105 -0.45 -4.21 -7.32
CA GLY A 105 0.69 -3.58 -6.68
C GLY A 105 1.15 -2.37 -7.49
N PRO A 106 2.28 -2.47 -8.22
CA PRO A 106 2.87 -1.36 -8.98
C PRO A 106 1.86 -0.56 -9.82
N ALA A 107 1.07 -1.23 -10.66
CA ALA A 107 0.18 -0.55 -11.60
C ALA A 107 -0.93 0.23 -10.87
N LEU A 108 -1.55 -0.37 -9.86
CA LEU A 108 -2.56 0.30 -9.04
C LEU A 108 -1.97 1.47 -8.25
N GLY A 109 -0.76 1.34 -7.70
CA GLY A 109 -0.09 2.44 -7.01
C GLY A 109 0.18 3.65 -7.92
N ILE A 110 0.65 3.39 -9.15
CA ILE A 110 0.86 4.42 -10.19
C ILE A 110 -0.47 5.08 -10.58
N LEU A 111 -1.53 4.29 -10.76
CA LEU A 111 -2.86 4.78 -11.09
C LEU A 111 -3.42 5.68 -9.98
N LEU A 112 -3.29 5.25 -8.71
CA LEU A 112 -3.72 6.02 -7.56
C LEU A 112 -2.95 7.34 -7.46
N HIS A 113 -1.64 7.33 -7.74
CA HIS A 113 -0.84 8.54 -7.79
C HIS A 113 -1.38 9.55 -8.82
N ARG A 114 -1.76 9.07 -10.02
CA ARG A 114 -2.44 9.91 -11.05
C ARG A 114 -3.85 10.39 -10.65
N HIS A 115 -4.40 9.89 -9.56
CA HIS A 115 -5.60 10.41 -8.90
C HIS A 115 -5.26 11.41 -7.77
N ASN A 116 -4.07 12.02 -7.81
CA ASN A 116 -3.55 12.95 -6.79
C ASN A 116 -3.58 12.37 -5.37
N ARG A 117 -3.30 11.07 -5.27
CA ARG A 117 -3.18 10.39 -3.98
C ARG A 117 -1.71 10.33 -3.61
N LEU A 118 -1.40 10.67 -2.36
CA LEU A 118 -0.10 10.33 -1.80
C LEU A 118 -0.08 8.85 -1.45
N ILE A 119 0.90 8.10 -1.96
CA ILE A 119 0.98 6.65 -1.73
C ILE A 119 2.18 6.33 -0.85
N LEU A 120 1.91 5.86 0.36
CA LEU A 120 2.94 5.35 1.26
C LEU A 120 3.07 3.84 1.09
N HIS A 121 4.30 3.34 1.05
CA HIS A 121 4.59 1.92 1.18
C HIS A 121 4.52 1.52 2.66
N ALA A 122 3.29 1.37 3.13
CA ALA A 122 2.98 1.08 4.52
C ALA A 122 1.94 -0.04 4.61
N SER A 123 1.91 -0.66 5.79
CA SER A 123 0.79 -1.46 6.24
C SER A 123 0.05 -0.66 7.31
N ALA A 124 -1.27 -0.74 7.42
CA ALA A 124 -2.01 0.03 8.41
C ALA A 124 -3.17 -0.75 9.02
N VAL A 125 -3.45 -0.48 10.29
CA VAL A 125 -4.61 -1.01 11.03
C VAL A 125 -5.48 0.11 11.57
N ASN A 126 -6.74 -0.20 11.81
CA ASN A 126 -7.69 0.66 12.49
C ASN A 126 -7.62 0.40 14.00
N ILE A 127 -7.06 1.35 14.75
CA ILE A 127 -7.09 1.33 16.22
C ILE A 127 -8.11 2.38 16.66
N ASN A 128 -9.28 1.92 17.13
CA ASN A 128 -10.31 2.78 17.71
C ASN A 128 -10.72 3.98 16.83
N GLY A 129 -10.91 3.77 15.52
CA GLY A 129 -11.33 4.79 14.56
C GLY A 129 -10.18 5.60 13.95
N GLU A 130 -8.93 5.23 14.24
CA GLU A 130 -7.75 5.94 13.76
C GLU A 130 -6.86 5.00 12.96
N ALA A 131 -6.31 5.51 11.86
CA ALA A 131 -5.35 4.77 11.09
C ALA A 131 -3.95 4.89 11.71
N VAL A 132 -3.38 3.73 12.00
CA VAL A 132 -2.01 3.56 12.49
C VAL A 132 -1.20 2.87 11.40
N ALA A 133 -0.23 3.58 10.83
CA ALA A 133 0.60 3.09 9.75
C ALA A 133 1.95 2.58 10.26
N ILE A 134 2.39 1.45 9.71
CA ILE A 134 3.67 0.80 9.95
C ILE A 134 4.48 0.89 8.65
N MET A 135 5.61 1.59 8.72
CA MET A 135 6.54 1.84 7.62
C MET A 135 7.92 1.24 7.92
N GLY A 136 8.81 1.31 6.94
CA GLY A 136 10.18 0.81 7.04
C GLY A 136 10.61 0.09 5.77
N HIS A 137 11.91 -0.16 5.66
CA HIS A 137 12.51 -0.79 4.50
C HIS A 137 11.88 -2.15 4.14
N ASN A 138 12.07 -2.59 2.89
CA ASN A 138 11.63 -3.92 2.46
C ASN A 138 12.25 -4.99 3.38
N GLY A 139 11.42 -5.91 3.88
CA GLY A 139 11.88 -6.96 4.80
C GLY A 139 11.93 -6.57 6.28
N MET A 140 11.74 -5.30 6.65
CA MET A 140 11.79 -4.86 8.06
C MET A 140 10.63 -5.35 8.94
N GLY A 141 9.66 -6.06 8.36
CA GLY A 141 8.57 -6.68 9.11
C GLY A 141 7.28 -5.86 9.20
N LYS A 142 7.02 -4.87 8.33
CA LYS A 142 5.77 -4.07 8.33
C LYS A 142 4.50 -4.92 8.42
N SER A 143 4.32 -5.84 7.47
CA SER A 143 3.20 -6.77 7.45
C SER A 143 3.22 -7.73 8.65
N THR A 144 4.40 -8.07 9.18
CA THR A 144 4.52 -8.92 10.37
C THR A 144 4.04 -8.22 11.64
N THR A 145 4.47 -6.98 11.88
CA THR A 145 4.01 -6.16 13.01
C THR A 145 2.53 -5.83 12.89
N THR A 146 2.07 -5.52 11.67
CA THR A 146 0.64 -5.31 11.37
C THR A 146 -0.18 -6.57 11.68
N MET A 147 0.34 -7.76 11.36
CA MET A 147 -0.32 -9.03 11.72
C MET A 147 -0.45 -9.21 13.23
N ALA A 148 0.55 -8.78 14.02
CA ALA A 148 0.46 -8.82 15.47
C ALA A 148 -0.66 -7.92 16.01
N LEU A 149 -0.83 -6.72 15.44
CA LEU A 149 -1.95 -5.83 15.77
C LEU A 149 -3.31 -6.42 15.35
N ILE A 150 -3.39 -7.05 14.18
CA ILE A 150 -4.60 -7.77 13.74
C ILE A 150 -4.92 -8.94 14.67
N ALA A 151 -3.90 -9.66 15.15
CA ALA A 151 -4.11 -10.75 16.10
C ALA A 151 -4.78 -10.28 17.39
N ARG A 152 -4.52 -9.03 17.80
CA ARG A 152 -5.14 -8.33 18.94
C ARG A 152 -6.51 -7.71 18.65
N GLY A 153 -7.04 -7.85 17.43
CA GLY A 153 -8.39 -7.44 17.07
C GLY A 153 -8.50 -6.13 16.30
N TYR A 154 -7.39 -5.51 15.90
CA TYR A 154 -7.45 -4.30 15.07
C TYR A 154 -7.62 -4.63 13.59
N PRO A 155 -8.70 -4.17 12.93
CA PRO A 155 -8.94 -4.48 11.52
C PRO A 155 -7.86 -3.92 10.61
N LEU A 156 -7.45 -4.68 9.59
CA LEU A 156 -6.56 -4.18 8.54
C LEU A 156 -7.23 -3.04 7.77
N ILE A 157 -6.48 -1.96 7.50
CA ILE A 157 -6.87 -0.93 6.54
C ILE A 157 -6.27 -1.26 5.17
N ALA A 158 -4.95 -1.42 5.10
CA ALA A 158 -4.23 -1.75 3.88
C ALA A 158 -2.87 -2.39 4.18
N ASP A 159 -2.32 -3.13 3.21
CA ASP A 159 -0.95 -3.69 3.20
C ASP A 159 -0.28 -3.36 1.86
N ASP A 160 1.03 -3.11 1.86
CA ASP A 160 1.87 -2.65 0.74
C ASP A 160 1.54 -1.26 0.13
N ILE A 161 0.27 -0.88 -0.01
CA ILE A 161 -0.18 0.37 -0.62
C ILE A 161 -1.13 1.06 0.36
N LEU A 162 -0.68 2.16 0.97
CA LEU A 162 -1.53 3.02 1.79
C LEU A 162 -1.77 4.33 1.03
N SER A 163 -2.98 4.50 0.51
CA SER A 163 -3.38 5.71 -0.20
C SER A 163 -3.90 6.76 0.77
N VAL A 164 -3.25 7.92 0.77
CA VAL A 164 -3.56 9.09 1.60
C VAL A 164 -4.17 10.17 0.71
N GLU A 165 -5.19 10.85 1.23
CA GLU A 165 -5.77 12.07 0.67
C GLU A 165 -6.04 13.06 1.79
N PHE A 166 -5.91 14.34 1.49
CA PHE A 166 -6.20 15.41 2.45
C PHE A 166 -7.64 15.86 2.31
N ASN A 167 -8.37 15.89 3.42
CA ASN A 167 -9.73 16.44 3.41
C ASN A 167 -9.70 17.97 3.27
N GLN A 168 -10.87 18.61 3.17
CA GLN A 168 -10.98 20.08 3.04
C GLN A 168 -10.32 20.87 4.18
N LYS A 169 -10.12 20.26 5.36
CA LYS A 169 -9.42 20.86 6.51
C LYS A 169 -7.91 20.62 6.47
N GLY A 170 -7.39 19.96 5.43
CA GLY A 170 -6.00 19.57 5.28
C GLY A 170 -5.58 18.42 6.21
N ASN A 171 -6.52 17.64 6.76
CA ASN A 171 -6.17 16.48 7.57
C ASN A 171 -6.01 15.25 6.67
N PRO A 172 -4.92 14.46 6.84
CA PRO A 172 -4.70 13.27 6.06
C PRO A 172 -5.68 12.17 6.46
N ALA A 173 -6.29 11.55 5.46
CA ALA A 173 -7.18 10.40 5.60
C ALA A 173 -6.73 9.27 4.67
N VAL A 174 -6.88 8.03 5.15
CA VAL A 174 -6.51 6.84 4.39
C VAL A 174 -7.74 6.04 4.01
N TYR A 175 -7.64 5.40 2.85
CA TYR A 175 -8.71 4.60 2.30
C TYR A 175 -8.44 3.11 2.54
N PRO A 176 -9.48 2.30 2.84
CA PRO A 176 -9.36 0.86 2.84
C PRO A 176 -8.81 0.35 1.52
N GLY A 177 -7.75 -0.46 1.60
CA GLY A 177 -7.13 -1.09 0.45
C GLY A 177 -7.64 -2.51 0.23
N ILE A 178 -6.73 -3.35 -0.26
CA ILE A 178 -7.00 -4.77 -0.51
C ILE A 178 -7.04 -5.51 0.84
N GLY A 179 -8.07 -6.33 1.06
CA GLY A 179 -8.29 -7.11 2.29
C GLY A 179 -7.37 -8.32 2.48
N ARG A 180 -6.09 -8.17 2.16
CA ARG A 180 -5.07 -9.22 2.27
C ARG A 180 -3.79 -8.69 2.89
N ILE A 181 -3.00 -9.59 3.46
CA ILE A 181 -1.66 -9.32 3.95
C ILE A 181 -0.66 -10.34 3.38
N LYS A 182 0.55 -9.89 3.00
CA LYS A 182 1.58 -10.76 2.41
C LYS A 182 2.60 -11.21 3.45
N LEU A 183 2.54 -12.47 3.84
CA LEU A 183 3.31 -12.99 4.98
C LEU A 183 4.28 -14.10 4.61
N TRP A 184 5.41 -14.15 5.32
CA TRP A 184 6.36 -15.27 5.26
C TRP A 184 5.85 -16.50 6.03
N PRO A 185 6.34 -17.71 5.73
CA PRO A 185 5.90 -18.95 6.38
C PRO A 185 5.90 -18.93 7.90
N GLY A 186 6.93 -18.40 8.54
CA GLY A 186 6.98 -18.31 10.00
C GLY A 186 5.84 -17.49 10.60
N VAL A 187 5.34 -16.48 9.87
CA VAL A 187 4.30 -15.57 10.36
C VAL A 187 2.91 -16.11 10.07
N TYR A 188 2.61 -16.50 8.82
CA TYR A 188 1.26 -17.01 8.52
C TYR A 188 1.00 -18.35 9.21
N ASN A 189 2.02 -19.14 9.53
CA ASN A 189 1.82 -20.36 10.31
C ASN A 189 1.43 -20.09 11.77
N LYS A 190 1.87 -18.96 12.36
CA LYS A 190 1.51 -18.55 13.72
C LYS A 190 0.04 -18.10 13.84
N TYR A 191 -0.53 -17.53 12.77
CA TYR A 191 -1.85 -16.86 12.82
C TYR A 191 -2.87 -17.44 11.81
N LYS A 192 -2.80 -18.74 11.51
CA LYS A 192 -3.64 -19.37 10.45
C LYS A 192 -5.14 -19.14 10.66
N GLU A 193 -5.57 -19.09 11.91
CA GLU A 193 -6.98 -18.92 12.32
C GLU A 193 -7.58 -17.56 11.93
N LYS A 194 -6.75 -16.55 11.65
CA LYS A 194 -7.19 -15.20 11.25
C LYS A 194 -7.53 -15.09 9.77
N PHE A 195 -7.13 -16.08 8.96
CA PHE A 195 -7.31 -16.02 7.51
C PHE A 195 -8.59 -16.73 7.07
N SER A 196 -9.29 -16.16 6.10
CA SER A 196 -10.39 -16.82 5.39
C SER A 196 -9.89 -17.67 4.23
N ASN A 197 -8.84 -17.22 3.57
CA ASN A 197 -8.18 -17.91 2.47
C ASN A 197 -6.68 -17.56 2.44
N MET A 198 -5.87 -18.42 1.85
CA MET A 198 -4.44 -18.21 1.70
C MET A 198 -3.96 -18.72 0.34
N ASN A 199 -3.46 -17.80 -0.49
CA ASN A 199 -3.05 -18.10 -1.86
C ASN A 199 -1.53 -17.93 -2.03
N VAL A 200 -0.97 -18.68 -2.99
CA VAL A 200 0.38 -18.45 -3.51
C VAL A 200 0.42 -17.07 -4.17
N ILE A 201 1.47 -16.27 -3.92
CA ILE A 201 1.65 -15.00 -4.64
C ILE A 201 2.20 -15.29 -6.04
N HIS A 202 3.26 -16.08 -6.11
CA HIS A 202 3.80 -16.69 -7.32
C HIS A 202 4.73 -17.84 -6.92
N SER A 203 5.03 -18.73 -7.87
CA SER A 203 5.86 -19.93 -7.69
C SER A 203 7.23 -19.70 -7.04
N GLN A 204 7.86 -18.56 -7.30
CA GLN A 204 9.17 -18.20 -6.74
C GLN A 204 9.10 -17.45 -5.39
N SER A 205 7.89 -17.16 -4.88
CA SER A 205 7.73 -16.49 -3.58
C SER A 205 7.41 -17.50 -2.48
N PRO A 206 8.21 -17.56 -1.40
CA PRO A 206 7.82 -18.28 -0.20
C PRO A 206 6.70 -17.58 0.58
N LYS A 207 6.39 -16.31 0.25
CA LYS A 207 5.29 -15.59 0.87
C LYS A 207 3.93 -16.11 0.40
N ARG A 208 2.93 -15.91 1.25
CA ARG A 208 1.52 -16.16 0.94
C ARG A 208 0.73 -14.86 1.02
N SER A 209 -0.26 -14.75 0.13
CA SER A 209 -1.30 -13.74 0.17
C SER A 209 -2.42 -14.26 1.07
N CYS A 210 -2.50 -13.76 2.30
CA CYS A 210 -3.45 -14.20 3.31
C CYS A 210 -4.65 -13.24 3.34
N GLN A 211 -5.83 -13.71 2.94
CA GLN A 211 -7.06 -12.92 3.01
C GLN A 211 -7.57 -12.91 4.44
N LEU A 212 -7.91 -11.73 4.96
CA LEU A 212 -8.38 -11.58 6.33
C LEU A 212 -9.89 -11.72 6.43
N LYS A 213 -10.34 -12.25 7.57
CA LYS A 213 -11.76 -12.31 7.93
C LYS A 213 -12.34 -10.91 8.20
N GLU A 214 -11.55 -10.06 8.84
CA GLU A 214 -11.92 -8.72 9.25
C GLU A 214 -11.04 -7.67 8.55
N GLN A 215 -11.66 -6.59 8.08
CA GLN A 215 -11.00 -5.47 7.43
C GLN A 215 -11.82 -4.21 7.68
N SER A 216 -11.15 -3.08 7.87
CA SER A 216 -11.80 -1.78 7.87
C SER A 216 -12.46 -1.50 6.53
N THR A 217 -13.65 -0.90 6.55
CA THR A 217 -14.40 -0.45 5.36
C THR A 217 -14.55 1.06 5.30
N SER A 218 -14.11 1.77 6.35
CA SER A 218 -14.26 3.22 6.47
C SER A 218 -12.99 3.93 6.09
N ILE A 219 -13.14 5.14 5.53
CA ILE A 219 -12.06 6.11 5.40
C ILE A 219 -11.72 6.60 6.81
N LEU A 220 -10.44 6.58 7.18
CA LEU A 220 -10.00 6.88 8.54
C LEU A 220 -8.93 7.98 8.56
N PRO A 221 -8.91 8.85 9.59
CA PRO A 221 -7.83 9.82 9.76
C PRO A 221 -6.51 9.10 10.02
N LEU A 222 -5.44 9.52 9.34
CA LEU A 222 -4.09 9.06 9.64
C LEU A 222 -3.57 9.81 10.87
N LYS A 223 -3.34 9.06 11.96
CA LYS A 223 -2.99 9.64 13.27
C LYS A 223 -1.64 9.22 13.79
N HIS A 224 -1.12 8.05 13.40
CA HIS A 224 0.22 7.60 13.81
C HIS A 224 0.97 6.94 12.68
N ILE A 225 2.28 7.19 12.63
CA ILE A 225 3.21 6.51 11.73
C ILE A 225 4.38 5.97 12.55
N TYR A 226 4.60 4.66 12.49
CA TYR A 226 5.73 3.99 13.11
C TYR A 226 6.68 3.46 12.04
N ILE A 227 7.94 3.89 12.08
CA ILE A 227 8.99 3.42 11.17
C ILE A 227 9.77 2.31 11.88
N LEU A 228 9.75 1.10 11.33
CA LEU A 228 10.48 -0.02 11.89
C LEU A 228 11.98 0.18 11.70
N GLU A 229 12.72 0.14 12.81
CA GLU A 229 14.18 0.30 12.84
C GLU A 229 14.83 -0.82 13.66
N LYS A 230 15.92 -1.40 13.15
CA LYS A 230 16.66 -2.45 13.87
C LYS A 230 17.49 -1.82 14.97
N SER A 231 17.38 -2.35 16.18
CA SER A 231 18.08 -1.83 17.34
C SER A 231 18.41 -2.92 18.35
N SER A 232 19.33 -2.60 19.28
CA SER A 232 19.65 -3.43 20.44
C SER A 232 18.68 -3.22 21.62
N LYS A 233 17.65 -2.40 21.43
CA LYS A 233 16.57 -2.19 22.40
C LYS A 233 15.23 -2.11 21.68
N ILE A 234 14.18 -2.56 22.35
CA ILE A 234 12.80 -2.34 21.91
C ILE A 234 12.28 -1.04 22.51
N GLY A 235 11.61 -0.22 21.71
CA GLY A 235 10.95 0.99 22.21
C GLY A 235 10.72 2.05 21.14
N LEU A 236 10.15 3.18 21.54
CA LEU A 236 9.93 4.32 20.66
C LEU A 236 11.11 5.29 20.71
N SER A 237 11.39 5.94 19.59
CA SER A 237 12.28 7.09 19.53
C SER A 237 11.68 8.15 18.62
N GLU A 238 11.74 9.40 19.07
CA GLU A 238 11.21 10.54 18.31
C GLU A 238 12.10 10.83 17.10
N LEU A 239 11.48 11.27 16.01
CA LEU A 239 12.18 11.84 14.86
C LEU A 239 11.97 13.35 14.86
N ASN A 240 12.99 14.09 14.45
CA ASN A 240 12.80 15.50 14.11
C ASN A 240 12.05 15.64 12.76
N TYR A 241 11.65 16.87 12.43
CA TYR A 241 10.91 17.17 11.19
C TYR A 241 11.64 16.72 9.93
N SER A 242 12.95 16.94 9.85
CA SER A 242 13.76 16.61 8.68
C SER A 242 13.91 15.09 8.52
N GLU A 243 14.17 14.38 9.62
CA GLU A 243 14.25 12.91 9.63
C GLU A 243 12.92 12.28 9.22
N SER A 244 11.81 12.79 9.77
CA SER A 244 10.45 12.35 9.44
C SER A 244 10.13 12.53 7.96
N LEU A 245 10.51 13.68 7.38
CA LEU A 245 10.31 13.99 5.97
C LEU A 245 11.14 13.06 5.07
N ILE A 246 12.41 12.83 5.40
CA ILE A 246 13.29 11.91 4.67
C ILE A 246 12.70 10.49 4.69
N GLU A 247 12.21 10.03 5.83
CA GLU A 247 11.62 8.70 5.98
C GLU A 247 10.30 8.55 5.21
N LEU A 248 9.45 9.58 5.19
CA LEU A 248 8.24 9.57 4.35
C LEU A 248 8.56 9.49 2.86
N ILE A 249 9.48 10.32 2.38
CA ILE A 249 9.89 10.33 0.97
C ILE A 249 10.49 8.98 0.59
N ARG A 250 11.39 8.45 1.43
CA ARG A 250 12.03 7.15 1.24
C ARG A 250 11.04 6.00 1.17
N ASN A 251 9.96 6.07 1.96
CA ASN A 251 8.90 5.07 1.99
C ASN A 251 7.71 5.43 1.09
N SER A 252 7.85 6.42 0.20
CA SER A 252 6.82 6.75 -0.79
C SER A 252 6.89 5.80 -1.98
N TYR A 253 5.72 5.41 -2.47
CA TYR A 253 5.59 4.38 -3.51
C TYR A 253 6.05 4.89 -4.88
N CYS A 254 5.72 6.13 -5.25
CA CYS A 254 5.94 6.67 -6.61
C CYS A 254 7.01 7.78 -6.70
N ALA A 255 7.71 8.10 -5.61
CA ALA A 255 8.64 9.23 -5.55
C ALA A 255 9.74 9.21 -6.62
N ASN A 256 10.14 8.02 -7.11
CA ASN A 256 11.19 7.88 -8.13
C ASN A 256 10.66 7.71 -9.56
N ILE A 257 9.34 7.82 -9.80
CA ILE A 257 8.75 7.69 -11.15
C ILE A 257 8.55 9.07 -11.80
N PHE A 258 7.94 10.00 -11.07
CA PHE A 258 7.46 11.28 -11.62
C PHE A 258 8.41 12.41 -11.19
N GLN A 259 8.97 13.15 -12.14
CA GLN A 259 9.88 14.29 -11.88
C GLN A 259 9.27 15.64 -12.30
N GLU A 260 9.70 16.69 -11.58
CA GLU A 260 9.50 18.15 -11.76
C GLU A 260 8.16 18.80 -11.38
N ALA A 261 7.02 18.37 -11.92
CA ALA A 261 5.73 19.04 -11.64
C ALA A 261 4.98 18.42 -10.44
N ASP A 262 4.91 17.10 -10.38
CA ASP A 262 4.24 16.34 -9.32
C ASP A 262 5.03 16.36 -8.00
N GLU A 263 6.35 16.53 -8.05
CA GLU A 263 7.21 16.56 -6.85
C GLU A 263 6.87 17.73 -5.91
N LYS A 264 6.48 18.90 -6.44
CA LYS A 264 6.17 20.07 -5.60
C LYS A 264 4.91 19.89 -4.77
N SER A 265 3.83 19.34 -5.37
CA SER A 265 2.59 19.05 -4.65
C SER A 265 2.80 17.93 -3.62
N HIS A 266 3.49 16.85 -3.99
CA HIS A 266 3.74 15.75 -3.04
C HIS A 266 4.70 16.15 -1.92
N PHE A 267 5.67 17.02 -2.18
CA PHE A 267 6.52 17.56 -1.12
C PHE A 267 5.74 18.33 -0.05
N GLN A 268 4.79 19.17 -0.48
CA GLN A 268 3.88 19.86 0.44
C GLN A 268 3.03 18.86 1.23
N GLU A 269 2.51 17.82 0.58
CA GLU A 269 1.76 16.76 1.26
C GLU A 269 2.60 16.02 2.32
N TYR A 270 3.86 15.68 2.02
CA TYR A 270 4.73 15.07 3.03
C TYR A 270 4.94 16.02 4.22
N ALA A 271 5.23 17.30 3.96
CA ALA A 271 5.40 18.30 5.02
C ALA A 271 4.12 18.43 5.88
N GLU A 272 2.95 18.39 5.26
CA GLU A 272 1.66 18.49 5.94
C GLU A 272 1.33 17.25 6.78
N ILE A 273 1.83 16.06 6.39
CA ILE A 273 1.81 14.85 7.25
C ILE A 273 2.72 15.04 8.45
N VAL A 274 4.01 15.38 8.24
CA VAL A 274 4.96 15.53 9.36
C VAL A 274 4.46 16.56 10.37
N ARG A 275 3.77 17.61 9.91
CA ARG A 275 3.21 18.65 10.78
C ARG A 275 2.03 18.18 11.65
N ARG A 276 1.28 17.16 11.23
CA ARG A 276 0.01 16.76 11.87
C ARG A 276 0.01 15.37 12.47
N VAL A 277 0.89 14.51 12.00
CA VAL A 277 0.89 13.09 12.32
C VAL A 277 2.20 12.76 13.03
N PRO A 278 2.17 12.38 14.31
CA PRO A 278 3.34 11.86 15.01
C PRO A 278 4.00 10.73 14.23
N ILE A 279 5.30 10.89 13.96
CA ILE A 279 6.15 9.90 13.31
C ILE A 279 7.24 9.49 14.28
N LYS A 280 7.31 8.19 14.61
CA LYS A 280 8.28 7.65 15.57
C LYS A 280 8.99 6.44 15.00
N TYR A 281 10.24 6.24 15.39
CA TYR A 281 10.91 4.97 15.17
C TYR A 281 10.35 3.96 16.17
N LEU A 282 9.92 2.81 15.67
CA LEU A 282 9.63 1.64 16.47
C LEU A 282 10.86 0.73 16.40
N ASN A 283 11.72 0.90 17.39
CA ASN A 283 12.94 0.13 17.54
C ASN A 283 12.60 -1.31 17.91
N ARG A 284 13.24 -2.25 17.23
CA ARG A 284 12.97 -3.68 17.39
C ARG A 284 14.22 -4.52 17.21
N TYR A 285 14.23 -5.70 17.80
CA TYR A 285 15.19 -6.75 17.45
C TYR A 285 14.87 -7.34 16.07
N ASP A 286 15.71 -8.27 15.61
CA ASP A 286 15.44 -9.07 14.41
C ASP A 286 14.80 -10.42 14.78
N SER A 287 13.69 -10.39 15.54
CA SER A 287 13.03 -11.60 16.06
C SER A 287 11.50 -11.58 15.91
N LEU A 288 10.88 -12.76 15.84
CA LEU A 288 9.42 -12.91 15.89
C LEU A 288 8.86 -12.98 17.32
N SER A 289 9.71 -13.20 18.32
CA SER A 289 9.29 -13.33 19.73
C SER A 289 8.80 -12.01 20.35
N GLU A 290 9.22 -10.88 19.77
CA GLU A 290 8.91 -9.53 20.26
C GLU A 290 7.61 -8.94 19.70
N LEU A 291 6.92 -9.64 18.77
CA LEU A 291 5.78 -9.07 18.05
C LEU A 291 4.65 -8.61 18.97
N GLU A 292 4.42 -9.34 20.05
CA GLU A 292 3.40 -8.99 21.06
C GLU A 292 3.82 -7.72 21.82
N GLN A 293 5.10 -7.61 22.20
CA GLN A 293 5.64 -6.42 22.85
C GLN A 293 5.59 -5.18 21.96
N LEU A 294 5.90 -5.32 20.66
CA LEU A 294 5.81 -4.22 19.70
C LEU A 294 4.36 -3.72 19.56
N ALA A 295 3.40 -4.63 19.50
CA ALA A 295 1.99 -4.28 19.41
C ALA A 295 1.52 -3.54 20.69
N GLU A 296 1.93 -3.98 21.88
CA GLU A 296 1.60 -3.31 23.14
C GLU A 296 2.20 -1.90 23.26
N ILE A 297 3.41 -1.69 22.74
CA ILE A 297 4.04 -0.36 22.71
C ILE A 297 3.24 0.60 21.84
N ILE A 298 2.83 0.14 20.65
CA ILE A 298 1.99 0.93 19.74
C ILE A 298 0.65 1.28 20.42
N GLU A 299 -0.03 0.30 21.01
CA GLU A 299 -1.31 0.53 21.69
C GLU A 299 -1.21 1.58 22.80
N LYS A 300 -0.19 1.47 23.66
CA LYS A 300 0.03 2.41 24.77
C LYS A 300 0.29 3.83 24.27
N ASP A 301 1.09 3.98 23.22
CA ASP A 301 1.40 5.29 22.64
C ASP A 301 0.17 5.91 21.96
N VAL A 302 -0.62 5.11 21.23
CA VAL A 302 -1.90 5.58 20.63
C VAL A 302 -2.90 6.02 21.71
N GLN A 303 -3.03 5.25 22.81
CA GLN A 303 -3.90 5.61 23.93
C GLN A 303 -3.44 6.89 24.64
N SER A 304 -2.13 7.03 24.90
CA SER A 304 -1.57 8.18 25.62
C SER A 304 -1.74 9.50 24.86
N ASN A 305 -1.77 9.47 23.53
CA ASN A 305 -2.01 10.66 22.71
C ASN A 305 -3.49 11.08 22.71
N LYS A 306 -4.44 10.15 22.89
CA LYS A 306 -5.87 10.48 23.02
C LYS A 306 -6.18 11.26 24.29
N ASP A 307 -5.48 10.97 25.37
CA ASP A 307 -5.68 11.67 26.65
C ASP A 307 -5.12 13.11 26.62
N GLN A 308 -4.45 13.52 25.54
CA GLN A 308 -3.85 14.85 25.36
C GLN A 308 -4.58 15.73 24.33
N GLU A 309 -5.51 15.17 23.53
CA GLU A 309 -6.37 15.90 22.57
C GLU A 309 -7.70 16.34 23.23
#